data_AF-A0A537TJ07-F1
#
_entry.id   AF-A0A537TJ07-F1
#
_cell.length_a   1.000
_cell.length_b   1.000
_cell.length_c   1.000
_cell.angle_alpha   90.00
_cell.angle_beta   90.00
_cell.angle_gamma   90.00
#
_symmetry.space_group_name_H-M   'P 1'
#
loop_
_entity.id
_entity.type
_entity.pdbx_description
1 polymer ?
#
loop_
_entity_poly.entity_id
_entity_poly.type
_entity_poly.pdbx_seq_one_letter_code
_entity_poly.pdbx_strand_id
1 'polypeptide(L)' 'MILLAFRHGLRASELCSLRWDQVDLAHGRLHVSRIKNGMPSVHPLTGTELRALRACS' A
#
# COMPACT_ATOMS: atom_id res chain seq x y z
N MET A 1 -5.69 -0.04 -7.13
CA MET A 1 -5.48 -0.85 -5.91
C MET A 1 -4.93 -2.26 -6.17
N ILE A 2 -5.38 -3.01 -7.18
CA ILE A 2 -4.89 -4.39 -7.47
C ILE A 2 -3.37 -4.46 -7.73
N LEU A 3 -2.78 -3.47 -8.42
CA LEU A 3 -1.34 -3.42 -8.70
C LEU A 3 -0.47 -3.35 -7.42
N LEU A 4 -0.87 -2.59 -6.41
CA LEU A 4 -0.16 -2.54 -5.13
C LEU A 4 -0.21 -3.89 -4.41
N ALA A 5 -1.37 -4.56 -4.43
CA ALA A 5 -1.50 -5.88 -3.83
C ALA A 5 -0.61 -6.92 -4.52
N PHE A 6 -0.58 -6.91 -5.85
CA PHE A 6 0.27 -7.80 -6.63
C PHE A 6 1.75 -7.55 -6.39
N ARG A 7 2.18 -6.28 -6.27
CA ARG A 7 3.60 -5.93 -6.17
C ARG A 7 4.18 -6.00 -4.76
N HIS A 8 3.34 -5.81 -3.75
CA HIS A 8 3.75 -5.88 -2.34
C HIS A 8 3.29 -7.17 -1.64
N GLY A 9 2.64 -8.09 -2.37
CA GLY A 9 2.17 -9.37 -1.83
C GLY A 9 1.08 -9.21 -0.76
N LEU A 10 0.23 -8.19 -0.90
CA LEU A 10 -0.88 -7.97 0.03
C LEU A 10 -1.94 -9.05 -0.18
N ARG A 11 -2.44 -9.60 0.93
CA ARG A 11 -3.61 -10.48 0.92
C ARG A 11 -4.87 -9.66 0.64
N ALA A 12 -5.90 -10.30 0.08
CA ALA A 12 -7.18 -9.62 -0.18
C ALA A 12 -7.75 -8.92 1.07
N SER A 13 -7.63 -9.54 2.25
CA SER A 13 -8.04 -8.94 3.52
C SER A 13 -7.21 -7.72 3.94
N GLU A 14 -5.92 -7.68 3.59
CA GLU A 14 -5.04 -6.53 3.85
C GLU A 14 -5.33 -5.39 2.88
N LEU A 15 -5.66 -5.71 1.62
CA LEU A 15 -6.11 -4.73 0.64
C LEU A 15 -7.45 -4.10 1.03
N CYS A 16 -8.41 -4.92 1.49
CA CYS A 16 -9.71 -4.42 1.96
C CYS A 16 -9.61 -3.60 3.25
N SER A 17 -8.57 -3.82 4.05
CA SER A 17 -8.31 -3.08 5.30
C SER A 17 -7.32 -1.93 5.11
N LEU A 18 -6.82 -1.72 3.89
CA LEU A 18 -5.83 -0.69 3.59
C LEU A 18 -6.48 0.69 3.71
N ARG A 19 -5.88 1.56 4.52
CA ARG A 19 -6.36 2.93 4.72
C ARG A 19 -5.48 3.93 3.98
N TRP A 20 -6.05 5.04 3.53
CA TRP A 20 -5.28 6.15 2.95
C TRP A 20 -4.27 6.74 3.95
N ASP A 21 -4.53 6.67 5.26
CA ASP A 21 -3.58 7.07 6.31
C ASP A 21 -2.29 6.23 6.31
N GLN A 22 -2.32 5.03 5.72
CA GLN A 22 -1.15 4.16 5.56
C GLN A 22 -0.37 4.46 4.27
N VAL A 23 -0.92 5.28 3.38
CA VAL A 23 -0.33 5.62 2.08
C VAL A 23 0.23 7.04 2.16
N ASP A 24 1.53 7.15 2.41
CA ASP A 24 2.23 8.42 2.37
C ASP A 24 2.61 8.77 0.93
N LEU A 25 1.74 9.57 0.28
CA LEU A 25 1.96 10.06 -1.08
C LEU A 25 3.01 11.17 -1.18
N ALA A 26 3.40 11.78 -0.04
CA ALA A 26 4.42 12.82 0.02
C ALA A 26 5.83 12.21 0.02
N HIS A 27 6.02 11.15 0.80
CA HIS A 27 7.29 10.42 0.88
C HIS A 27 7.35 9.15 0.03
N GLY A 28 6.26 8.77 -0.63
CA GLY A 28 6.19 7.57 -1.46
C GLY A 28 6.35 6.29 -0.64
N ARG A 29 5.63 6.19 0.48
CA ARG A 29 5.73 5.04 1.39
C ARG A 29 4.37 4.43 1.65
N LEU A 30 4.33 3.10 1.70
CA LEU A 30 3.16 2.32 2.05
C LEU A 30 3.42 1.58 3.35
N HIS A 31 2.65 1.90 4.38
CA HIS A 31 2.72 1.25 5.68
C HIS A 31 1.75 0.07 5.72
N VAL A 32 2.27 -1.14 5.59
CA VAL A 32 1.44 -2.35 5.60
C VAL A 32 1.42 -2.93 7.01
N SER A 33 0.27 -2.82 7.68
CA SER A 33 0.03 -3.48 8.96
C SER A 33 -0.58 -4.87 8.69
N ARG A 34 0.21 -5.93 8.88
CA ARG A 34 -0.25 -7.31 8.62
C ARG A 34 -1.11 -7.82 9.77
N ILE A 35 -2.38 -8.08 9.48
CA ILE A 35 -3.38 -8.50 10.47
C ILE A 35 -3.00 -9.84 11.14
N LYS A 36 -2.37 -10.74 10.41
CA LYS A 36 -2.11 -12.12 10.87
C LYS A 36 -0.68 -12.28 11.39
N ASN A 37 -0.35 -11.59 12.48
CA ASN A 37 0.92 -11.72 13.22
C ASN A 37 2.19 -11.35 12.40
N GLY A 38 2.04 -10.53 11.36
CA GLY A 38 3.17 -10.11 10.53
C GLY A 38 3.74 -8.78 11.03
N MET A 39 5.07 -8.67 11.09
CA MET A 39 5.72 -7.41 11.43
C MET A 39 5.27 -6.30 10.48
N PRO A 40 4.91 -5.10 11.00
CA PRO A 40 4.59 -3.97 10.17
C PRO A 40 5.78 -3.67 9.26
N SER A 41 5.52 -3.52 7.97
CA SER A 41 6.55 -3.32 6.97
C SER A 41 6.24 -2.08 6.15
N VAL A 42 7.27 -1.27 5.93
CA VAL A 42 7.20 -0.09 5.10
C VAL A 42 7.70 -0.46 3.71
N HIS A 43 6.81 -0.40 2.72
CA HIS A 43 7.14 -0.67 1.34
C HIS A 43 7.31 0.66 0.59
N PRO A 44 8.43 0.88 -0.11
CA PRO A 44 8.58 2.04 -0.97
C PRO A 44 7.62 1.93 -2.15
N LEU A 45 6.91 3.04 -2.41
CA LEU A 45 6.09 3.22 -3.60
C LEU A 45 6.96 3.83 -4.70
N THR A 46 6.91 3.23 -5.88
CA THR A 46 7.55 3.79 -7.08
C THR A 46 6.70 4.88 -7.70
N GLY A 47 7.32 5.70 -8.56
CA GLY A 47 6.63 6.77 -9.28
C GLY A 47 5.39 6.33 -10.07
N THR A 48 5.38 5.10 -10.58
CA THR A 48 4.22 4.53 -11.29
C THR A 48 3.05 4.28 -10.35
N GLU A 49 3.29 3.74 -9.15
CA GLU A 49 2.24 3.53 -8.14
C GLU A 49 1.73 4.84 -7.58
N LEU A 50 2.62 5.80 -7.31
CA LEU A 50 2.24 7.14 -6.87
C LEU A 50 1.34 7.84 -7.89
N ARG A 51 1.69 7.77 -9.18
CA ARG A 51 0.86 8.34 -10.24
C ARG A 51 -0.49 7.63 -10.35
N ALA A 52 -0.52 6.30 -10.23
CA ALA A 52 -1.76 5.54 -10.24
C ALA A 52 -2.65 5.84 -9.03
N LEU A 53 -2.06 6.10 -7.85
CA LEU A 53 -2.79 6.51 -6.65
C LEU A 53 -3.33 7.94 -6.76
N ARG A 54 -2.52 8.89 -7.27
CA ARG A 54 -2.94 10.28 -7.52
C ARG A 54 -4.00 10.42 -8.61
N ALA A 55 -4.05 9.52 -9.58
CA ALA A 55 -5.10 9.52 -10.61
C ALA A 55 -6.46 9.05 -10.06
N CYS A 56 -6.49 8.43 -8.88
CA CYS A 56 -7.67 7.85 -8.27
C CYS A 56 -8.20 8.65 -7.07
N SER A 57 -7.52 9.76 -6.72
CA SER A 57 -7.87 10.71 -5.64
C SER A 57 -8.61 11.91 -6.18
#